data_AF-A0A317D4W6-F1
#
_entry.id   AF-A0A317D4W6-F1
#
_cell.length_a   1.000
_cell.length_b   1.000
_cell.length_c   1.000
_cell.angle_alpha   90.00
_cell.angle_beta   90.00
_cell.angle_gamma   90.00
#
_symmetry.space_group_name_H-M   'P 1'
#
loop_
_entity.id
_entity.type
_entity.pdbx_description
1 polymer ?
#
loop_
_entity_poly.entity_id
_entity_poly.type
_entity_poly.pdbx_seq_one_letter_code
_entity_poly.pdbx_strand_id
1 'polypeptide(L)'
;MRRAPRPSRGPAAIASSPWIVVLAGIVVMVVLLFVALGAYRGRSPAPDDPAVLPPALPLPQGSVPPTAPTSPRSSTPPLRPPGLSPRATGLPPSAPVGTRPPTGAPTSTRPATPPAQRPPAVSGRYRVVQSFDGGFIGEVLIVNAAGEDRGWTVRLDFGGGRVVTAWVEGVPQGTLRQTDGGFTYASGVDVPAGGSASLRFHVERAPTQPRGCTVDGARCTGF
;
A
#
# COMPACT_ATOMS: atom_id res chain seq x y z
N MET A 1 -41.87 -59.69 43.34
CA MET A 1 -41.66 -58.23 43.51
C MET A 1 -40.25 -57.97 44.02
N ARG A 2 -39.38 -57.28 43.25
CA ARG A 2 -38.33 -56.37 43.75
C ARG A 2 -37.67 -55.65 42.56
N ARG A 3 -37.56 -54.33 42.70
CA ARG A 3 -37.30 -53.32 41.66
C ARG A 3 -35.84 -53.35 41.18
N ALA A 4 -35.66 -53.10 39.88
CA ALA A 4 -34.38 -52.77 39.27
C ALA A 4 -33.79 -51.45 39.83
N PRO A 5 -32.47 -51.24 39.79
CA PRO A 5 -31.83 -50.01 40.23
C PRO A 5 -32.13 -48.87 39.23
N ARG A 6 -32.47 -47.69 39.75
CA ARG A 6 -32.55 -46.45 38.95
C ARG A 6 -31.13 -45.96 38.68
N PRO A 7 -30.76 -45.62 37.43
CA PRO A 7 -29.56 -44.86 37.18
C PRO A 7 -29.78 -43.39 37.58
N SER A 8 -28.92 -42.93 38.48
CA SER A 8 -28.79 -41.54 38.89
C SER A 8 -28.37 -40.66 37.70
N ARG A 9 -29.22 -39.71 37.30
CA ARG A 9 -28.81 -38.65 36.37
C ARG A 9 -27.94 -37.65 37.12
N GLY A 10 -26.62 -37.79 36.99
CA GLY A 10 -25.68 -36.73 37.34
C GLY A 10 -25.86 -35.51 36.42
N PRO A 11 -25.42 -34.31 36.85
CA PRO A 11 -25.51 -33.11 36.03
C PRO A 11 -24.61 -33.32 34.81
N ALA A 12 -25.22 -33.31 33.63
CA ALA A 12 -24.49 -33.31 32.38
C ALA A 12 -23.56 -32.09 32.38
N ALA A 13 -22.26 -32.32 32.43
CA ALA A 13 -21.28 -31.32 32.07
C ALA A 13 -21.64 -30.86 30.65
N ILE A 14 -22.16 -29.65 30.56
CA ILE A 14 -22.46 -28.98 29.29
C ILE A 14 -21.10 -28.68 28.67
N ALA A 15 -20.53 -29.68 28.02
CA ALA A 15 -19.51 -29.48 27.02
C ALA A 15 -20.10 -28.43 26.07
N SER A 16 -19.42 -27.29 25.97
CA SER A 16 -19.76 -26.18 25.08
C SER A 16 -19.76 -26.69 23.64
N SER A 17 -20.89 -27.26 23.25
CA SER A 17 -21.17 -27.66 21.88
C SER A 17 -21.06 -26.39 21.03
N PRO A 18 -20.26 -26.39 19.95
CA PRO A 18 -20.09 -25.23 19.07
C PRO A 18 -21.42 -24.62 18.62
N TRP A 19 -22.45 -25.45 18.49
CA TRP A 19 -23.81 -25.04 18.13
C TRP A 19 -24.51 -24.19 19.20
N ILE A 20 -24.22 -24.42 20.48
CA ILE A 20 -24.79 -23.63 21.59
C ILE A 20 -24.22 -22.21 21.56
N VAL A 21 -22.91 -22.07 21.29
CA VAL A 21 -22.26 -20.75 21.20
C VAL A 21 -22.81 -19.97 19.99
N VAL A 22 -23.01 -20.66 18.86
CA VAL A 22 -23.65 -20.05 17.67
C VAL A 22 -25.08 -19.63 17.96
N LEU A 23 -25.90 -20.49 18.59
CA LEU A 23 -27.27 -20.15 18.96
C LEU A 23 -27.33 -19.00 19.97
N ALA A 24 -26.47 -19.00 20.98
CA ALA A 24 -26.36 -17.91 21.94
C ALA A 24 -25.97 -16.59 21.24
N GLY A 25 -25.01 -16.63 20.32
CA GLY A 25 -24.62 -15.47 19.51
C GLY A 25 -25.76 -14.93 18.64
N ILE A 26 -26.52 -15.81 17.97
CA ILE A 26 -27.69 -15.42 17.18
C ILE A 26 -28.76 -14.76 18.05
N VAL A 27 -29.05 -15.33 19.23
CA VAL A 27 -30.03 -14.74 20.16
C VAL A 27 -29.60 -13.36 20.62
N VAL A 28 -28.32 -13.18 20.99
CA VAL A 28 -27.78 -11.87 21.37
C VAL A 28 -27.88 -10.87 20.21
N MET A 29 -27.50 -11.29 19.00
CA MET A 29 -27.58 -10.43 17.80
C MET A 29 -29.03 -9.99 17.50
N VAL A 30 -29.99 -10.92 17.59
CA VAL A 30 -31.42 -10.62 17.38
C VAL A 30 -31.95 -9.67 18.46
N VAL A 31 -31.62 -9.90 19.73
CA VAL A 31 -32.02 -9.00 20.83
C VAL A 31 -31.45 -7.60 20.62
N LEU A 32 -30.16 -7.48 20.26
CA LEU A 32 -29.54 -6.19 19.95
C LEU A 32 -30.22 -5.50 18.77
N LEU A 33 -30.62 -6.25 17.74
CA LEU A 33 -31.36 -5.71 16.59
C LEU A 33 -32.72 -5.16 17.03
N PHE A 34 -33.48 -5.89 17.85
CA PHE A 34 -34.77 -5.39 18.38
C PHE A 34 -34.61 -4.15 19.27
N VAL A 35 -33.57 -4.11 20.12
CA VAL A 35 -33.26 -2.93 20.94
C VAL A 35 -32.90 -1.74 20.06
N ALA A 36 -32.11 -1.94 19.00
CA ALA A 36 -31.77 -0.91 18.04
C ALA A 36 -33.03 -0.40 17.32
N LEU A 37 -33.88 -1.29 16.77
CA LEU A 37 -35.14 -0.89 16.14
C LEU A 37 -36.08 -0.15 17.12
N GLY A 38 -36.13 -0.59 18.38
CA GLY A 38 -36.89 0.09 19.44
C GLY A 38 -36.34 1.49 19.74
N ALA A 39 -35.02 1.65 19.83
CA ALA A 39 -34.37 2.94 20.02
C ALA A 39 -34.55 3.89 18.82
N TYR A 40 -34.61 3.33 17.61
CA TYR A 40 -34.92 4.09 16.39
C TYR A 40 -36.38 4.50 16.30
N ARG A 41 -37.34 3.64 16.73
CA ARG A 41 -38.76 4.01 16.77
C ARG A 41 -39.14 4.89 17.97
N GLY A 42 -38.35 4.88 19.04
CA GLY A 42 -38.48 5.79 20.18
C GLY A 42 -37.97 7.21 19.88
N ARG A 43 -37.14 7.37 18.85
CA ARG A 43 -36.75 8.67 18.28
C ARG A 43 -37.57 8.97 17.01
N SER A 44 -38.89 8.99 17.13
CA SER A 44 -39.68 9.74 16.16
C SER A 44 -39.47 11.24 16.43
N PRO A 45 -39.05 12.05 15.45
CA PRO A 45 -39.07 13.50 15.60
C PRO A 45 -40.52 13.95 15.84
N ALA A 46 -40.72 14.82 16.82
CA ALA A 46 -41.99 15.49 17.02
C ALA A 46 -42.39 16.21 15.72
N PRO A 47 -43.66 16.13 15.27
CA PRO A 47 -44.15 16.96 14.19
C PRO A 47 -44.00 18.44 14.56
N ASP A 48 -43.58 19.24 13.60
CA ASP A 48 -43.32 20.68 13.71
C ASP A 48 -44.38 21.45 14.52
N ASP A 49 -43.96 22.01 15.66
CA ASP A 49 -44.65 23.13 16.32
C ASP A 49 -43.84 24.42 16.03
N PRO A 50 -44.35 25.37 15.22
CA PRO A 50 -43.65 26.61 14.93
C PRO A 50 -44.03 27.67 15.97
N ALA A 51 -43.35 27.71 17.13
CA ALA A 51 -43.19 28.93 17.95
C ALA A 51 -42.44 28.69 19.26
N VAL A 52 -41.10 28.58 19.24
CA VAL A 52 -40.29 29.06 20.37
C VAL A 52 -38.99 29.63 19.82
N LEU A 53 -38.90 30.96 19.83
CA LEU A 53 -37.67 31.73 19.56
C LEU A 53 -36.56 31.33 20.54
N PRO A 54 -35.31 31.06 20.10
CA PRO A 54 -34.18 31.02 21.01
C PRO A 54 -33.83 32.44 21.50
N PRO A 55 -33.42 32.62 22.76
CA PRO A 55 -32.97 33.92 23.25
C PRO A 55 -31.72 34.37 22.51
N ALA A 56 -31.74 35.62 22.04
CA ALA A 56 -30.68 36.26 21.30
C ALA A 56 -29.37 36.32 22.11
N LEU A 57 -28.31 35.76 21.55
CA LEU A 57 -26.93 36.06 21.97
C LEU A 57 -26.51 37.40 21.33
N PRO A 58 -25.94 38.36 22.08
CA PRO A 58 -25.54 39.65 21.53
C PRO A 58 -24.35 39.49 20.57
N LEU A 59 -24.54 39.93 19.32
CA LEU A 59 -23.46 40.12 18.35
C LEU A 59 -22.62 41.35 18.74
N PRO A 60 -21.28 41.28 18.73
CA PRO A 60 -20.45 42.45 18.51
C PRO A 60 -20.50 42.81 17.02
N GLN A 61 -21.01 44.00 16.72
CA GLN A 61 -21.04 44.59 15.40
C GLN A 61 -19.61 44.88 14.92
N GLY A 62 -19.19 44.21 13.85
CA GLY A 62 -17.96 44.52 13.10
C GLY A 62 -18.32 45.03 11.71
N SER A 63 -18.15 46.33 11.51
CA SER A 63 -18.43 47.11 10.31
C SER A 63 -17.50 46.79 9.11
N VAL A 64 -18.15 46.55 7.95
CA VAL A 64 -17.84 46.79 6.50
C VAL A 64 -16.62 47.73 6.24
N PRO A 65 -15.73 47.54 5.21
CA PRO A 65 -16.10 47.46 3.78
C PRO A 65 -15.28 46.56 2.81
N PRO A 66 -15.78 46.37 1.56
CA PRO A 66 -15.12 45.56 0.54
C PRO A 66 -14.02 46.36 -0.16
N THR A 67 -12.89 45.72 -0.45
CA THR A 67 -11.89 46.29 -1.37
C THR A 67 -11.56 45.27 -2.45
N ALA A 68 -11.73 45.71 -3.69
CA ALA A 68 -11.53 44.99 -4.94
C ALA A 68 -10.03 44.70 -5.23
N PRO A 69 -9.70 43.96 -6.30
CA PRO A 69 -8.43 43.26 -6.45
C PRO A 69 -7.31 44.20 -6.90
N THR A 70 -6.09 43.96 -6.42
CA THR A 70 -4.88 44.61 -6.94
C THR A 70 -3.88 43.54 -7.39
N SER A 71 -3.81 43.33 -8.71
CA SER A 71 -2.61 42.84 -9.37
C SER A 71 -1.65 44.00 -9.61
N PRO A 72 -0.35 43.80 -9.40
CA PRO A 72 0.64 44.38 -10.30
C PRO A 72 1.43 43.28 -11.03
N ARG A 73 1.34 43.32 -12.36
CA ARG A 73 2.37 42.83 -13.28
C ARG A 73 3.70 43.54 -13.03
N SER A 74 4.78 42.85 -13.41
CA SER A 74 6.13 43.29 -13.83
C SER A 74 7.17 42.56 -12.96
N SER A 75 8.25 41.95 -13.45
CA SER A 75 8.85 41.80 -14.78
C SER A 75 10.07 40.87 -14.60
N THR A 76 10.28 39.91 -15.50
CA THR A 76 11.56 39.18 -15.76
C THR A 76 12.72 40.19 -16.03
N PRO A 77 14.04 39.84 -16.01
CA PRO A 77 14.70 38.53 -16.23
C PRO A 77 15.90 38.19 -15.27
N PRO A 78 16.51 36.99 -15.36
CA PRO A 78 17.74 36.67 -14.62
C PRO A 78 18.99 37.21 -15.33
N LEU A 79 19.92 37.80 -14.56
CA LEU A 79 21.24 38.19 -15.04
C LEU A 79 22.37 37.60 -14.17
N ARG A 80 23.36 37.05 -14.87
CA ARG A 80 24.76 36.77 -14.51
C ARG A 80 25.10 35.40 -13.91
N PRO A 81 26.09 34.75 -14.55
CA PRO A 81 27.39 34.58 -13.91
C PRO A 81 28.55 35.22 -14.71
N PRO A 82 29.52 35.89 -14.07
CA PRO A 82 30.84 36.13 -14.63
C PRO A 82 31.90 35.40 -13.79
N GLY A 83 32.54 34.38 -14.37
CA GLY A 83 33.47 33.51 -13.64
C GLY A 83 34.65 33.03 -14.48
N LEU A 84 35.52 33.98 -14.83
CA LEU A 84 36.98 33.87 -14.94
C LEU A 84 37.62 32.68 -15.68
N SER A 85 38.16 33.02 -16.86
CA SER A 85 39.25 32.30 -17.55
C SER A 85 40.51 32.20 -16.68
N PRO A 86 41.28 31.10 -16.80
CA PRO A 86 42.73 31.15 -16.70
C PRO A 86 43.34 30.98 -18.08
N ARG A 87 43.84 32.11 -18.61
CA ARG A 87 44.88 32.16 -19.64
C ARG A 87 46.18 31.70 -18.99
N ALA A 88 46.67 30.52 -19.33
CA ALA A 88 48.05 30.11 -19.04
C ALA A 88 48.80 30.00 -20.37
N THR A 89 49.53 31.08 -20.67
CA THR A 89 50.54 31.15 -21.73
C THR A 89 51.77 30.40 -21.22
N GLY A 90 52.28 29.42 -21.97
CA GLY A 90 53.52 28.73 -21.62
C GLY A 90 54.00 27.78 -22.72
N LEU A 91 54.94 28.25 -23.53
CA LEU A 91 55.80 27.49 -24.45
C LEU A 91 57.20 28.13 -24.35
N PRO A 92 58.32 27.45 -24.70
CA PRO A 92 58.64 26.02 -24.74
C PRO A 92 60.00 25.72 -24.03
N PRO A 93 60.56 24.50 -24.13
CA PRO A 93 61.75 24.38 -24.98
C PRO A 93 61.85 23.07 -25.80
N SER A 94 62.75 23.14 -26.77
CA SER A 94 62.97 22.22 -27.89
C SER A 94 63.83 20.97 -27.60
N ALA A 95 63.64 19.98 -28.48
CA ALA A 95 64.58 18.98 -29.02
C ALA A 95 64.79 17.64 -28.25
N PRO A 96 65.29 16.56 -28.90
CA PRO A 96 65.46 16.27 -30.33
C PRO A 96 64.74 14.98 -30.81
N VAL A 97 64.73 14.83 -32.13
CA VAL A 97 64.23 13.70 -32.92
C VAL A 97 64.95 12.39 -32.56
N GLY A 98 64.18 11.35 -32.25
CA GLY A 98 64.64 9.96 -32.14
C GLY A 98 63.74 9.04 -32.95
N THR A 99 64.18 8.70 -34.16
CA THR A 99 63.49 7.79 -35.09
C THR A 99 63.61 6.35 -34.58
N ARG A 100 62.48 5.70 -34.26
CA ARG A 100 62.40 4.24 -34.03
C ARG A 100 61.20 3.63 -34.78
N PRO A 101 61.27 2.36 -35.21
CA PRO A 101 60.42 1.77 -36.24
C PRO A 101 58.99 1.46 -35.74
N PRO A 102 57.99 1.37 -36.63
CA PRO A 102 56.59 1.18 -36.24
C PRO A 102 56.40 -0.26 -35.75
N THR A 103 56.16 -0.42 -34.45
CA THR A 103 55.61 -1.66 -33.91
C THR A 103 54.09 -1.54 -33.98
N GLY A 104 53.45 -2.40 -34.78
CA GLY A 104 52.00 -2.43 -34.93
C GLY A 104 51.31 -2.61 -33.58
N ALA A 105 50.58 -1.59 -33.14
CA ALA A 105 49.76 -1.67 -31.95
C ALA A 105 48.51 -2.53 -32.26
N PRO A 106 48.15 -3.51 -31.42
CA PRO A 106 46.90 -4.22 -31.58
C PRO A 106 45.74 -3.25 -31.32
N THR A 107 44.80 -3.18 -32.28
CA THR A 107 43.53 -2.47 -32.13
C THR A 107 42.76 -3.12 -30.97
N SER A 108 42.83 -2.51 -29.80
CA SER A 108 42.03 -2.90 -28.64
C SER A 108 40.57 -2.52 -28.91
N THR A 109 39.80 -3.46 -29.46
CA THR A 109 38.35 -3.34 -29.58
C THR A 109 37.75 -3.22 -28.19
N ARG A 110 37.30 -2.01 -27.83
CA ARG A 110 36.63 -1.74 -26.56
C ARG A 110 35.35 -2.58 -26.49
N PRO A 111 35.12 -3.36 -25.42
CA PRO A 111 33.86 -4.08 -25.25
C PRO A 111 32.69 -3.11 -25.30
N ALA A 112 31.66 -3.42 -26.08
CA ALA A 112 30.44 -2.63 -26.16
C ALA A 112 29.76 -2.63 -24.78
N THR A 113 29.46 -1.45 -24.26
CA THR A 113 28.70 -1.29 -23.01
C THR A 113 27.30 -1.88 -23.22
N PRO A 114 26.82 -2.77 -22.33
CA PRO A 114 25.46 -3.27 -22.39
C PRO A 114 24.43 -2.13 -22.38
N PRO A 115 23.31 -2.24 -23.11
CA PRO A 115 22.25 -1.24 -23.05
C PRO A 115 21.73 -1.11 -21.61
N ALA A 116 21.56 0.12 -21.14
CA ALA A 116 20.93 0.37 -19.85
C ALA A 116 19.47 -0.13 -19.89
N GLN A 117 19.10 -1.03 -18.98
CA GLN A 117 17.72 -1.49 -18.84
C GLN A 117 16.85 -0.34 -18.34
N ARG A 118 15.74 -0.09 -19.04
CA ARG A 118 14.74 0.89 -18.62
C ARG A 118 14.11 0.43 -17.29
N PRO A 119 13.92 1.33 -16.31
CA PRO A 119 13.21 0.99 -15.08
C PRO A 119 11.80 0.46 -15.38
N PRO A 120 11.28 -0.48 -14.57
CA PRO A 120 9.91 -0.94 -14.72
C PRO A 120 8.93 0.20 -14.40
N ALA A 121 7.82 0.25 -15.13
CA ALA A 121 6.76 1.26 -14.92
C ALA A 121 6.11 1.11 -13.54
N VAL A 122 5.83 -0.14 -13.15
CA VAL A 122 5.31 -0.50 -11.83
C VAL A 122 6.35 -1.34 -11.11
N SER A 123 6.61 -1.01 -9.84
CA SER A 123 7.59 -1.71 -9.01
C SER A 123 7.00 -2.12 -7.67
N GLY A 124 7.60 -3.13 -7.04
CA GLY A 124 7.18 -3.65 -5.74
C GLY A 124 8.28 -3.59 -4.69
N ARG A 125 7.90 -3.31 -3.45
CA ARG A 125 8.77 -3.50 -2.28
C ARG A 125 8.09 -4.41 -1.27
N TYR A 126 8.73 -5.53 -0.98
CA TYR A 126 8.30 -6.49 0.02
C TYR A 126 8.76 -6.07 1.42
N ARG A 127 7.91 -6.30 2.41
CA ARG A 127 8.30 -6.30 3.82
C ARG A 127 7.37 -7.19 4.64
N VAL A 128 7.86 -7.66 5.78
CA VAL A 128 7.03 -8.24 6.83
C VAL A 128 6.52 -7.11 7.72
N VAL A 129 5.20 -7.07 7.95
CA VAL A 129 4.55 -6.07 8.81
C VAL A 129 4.48 -6.57 10.24
N GLN A 130 4.08 -7.84 10.40
CA GLN A 130 3.88 -8.46 11.71
C GLN A 130 4.16 -9.96 11.61
N SER A 131 4.77 -10.54 12.62
CA SER A 131 4.95 -11.99 12.77
C SER A 131 4.33 -12.47 14.06
N PHE A 132 3.83 -13.70 14.04
CA PHE A 132 3.24 -14.39 15.20
C PHE A 132 3.51 -15.89 15.08
N ASP A 133 3.14 -16.65 16.10
CA ASP A 133 3.36 -18.09 16.08
C ASP A 133 2.59 -18.75 14.92
N GLY A 134 3.31 -19.48 14.07
CA GLY A 134 2.74 -20.17 12.91
C GLY A 134 2.45 -19.32 11.68
N GLY A 135 2.63 -17.99 11.69
CA GLY A 135 2.32 -17.14 10.54
C GLY A 135 2.81 -15.68 10.61
N PHE A 136 2.53 -14.93 9.56
CA PHE A 136 2.87 -13.51 9.47
C PHE A 136 1.94 -12.75 8.54
N ILE A 137 1.89 -11.43 8.74
CA ILE A 137 1.33 -10.47 7.79
C ILE A 137 2.47 -9.84 7.01
N GLY A 138 2.47 -10.05 5.70
CA GLY A 138 3.39 -9.39 4.78
C GLY A 138 2.70 -8.28 4.00
N GLU A 139 3.52 -7.42 3.41
CA GLU A 139 3.08 -6.32 2.56
C GLU A 139 3.98 -6.19 1.34
N VAL A 140 3.36 -5.97 0.19
CA VAL A 140 4.03 -5.47 -1.01
C VAL A 140 3.51 -4.06 -1.26
N LEU A 141 4.40 -3.08 -1.16
CA LEU A 141 4.11 -1.71 -1.60
C LEU A 141 4.34 -1.62 -3.10
N ILE A 142 3.27 -1.35 -3.84
CA ILE A 142 3.27 -1.15 -5.29
C ILE A 142 3.43 0.35 -5.57
N VAL A 143 4.36 0.72 -6.45
CA VAL A 143 4.58 2.10 -6.88
C VAL A 143 4.50 2.18 -8.39
N ASN A 144 3.64 3.06 -8.90
CA ASN A 144 3.53 3.37 -10.33
C ASN A 144 4.36 4.62 -10.65
N ALA A 145 5.50 4.44 -11.31
CA ALA A 145 6.36 5.54 -11.75
C ALA A 145 6.01 6.05 -13.16
N ALA A 146 5.00 5.47 -13.82
CA ALA A 146 4.55 5.94 -15.13
C ALA A 146 3.74 7.25 -15.02
N GLY A 147 3.61 7.93 -16.15
CA GLY A 147 2.79 9.13 -16.31
C GLY A 147 1.30 8.86 -16.57
N GLU A 148 0.85 7.61 -16.40
CA GLU A 148 -0.53 7.18 -16.60
C GLU A 148 -0.93 6.14 -15.56
N ASP A 149 -2.23 5.90 -15.41
CA ASP A 149 -2.77 4.93 -14.47
C ASP A 149 -2.45 3.50 -14.94
N ARG A 150 -2.06 2.63 -14.00
CA ARG A 150 -1.62 1.27 -14.31
C ARG A 150 -2.21 0.24 -13.36
N GLY A 151 -2.84 -0.79 -13.91
CA GLY A 151 -3.15 -2.02 -13.22
C GLY A 151 -1.86 -2.78 -12.88
N TRP A 152 -1.95 -3.70 -11.91
CA TRP A 152 -0.77 -4.40 -11.41
C TRP A 152 -1.11 -5.83 -10.96
N THR A 153 -0.12 -6.72 -11.09
CA THR A 153 -0.23 -8.11 -10.66
C THR A 153 1.00 -8.49 -9.83
N VAL A 154 0.76 -8.87 -8.56
CA VAL A 154 1.81 -9.39 -7.67
C VAL A 154 1.84 -10.92 -7.78
N ARG A 155 3.03 -11.50 -7.91
CA ARG A 155 3.25 -12.94 -7.76
C ARG A 155 4.27 -13.19 -6.67
N LEU A 156 3.90 -14.01 -5.69
CA LEU A 156 4.72 -14.40 -4.56
C LEU A 156 4.85 -15.92 -4.51
N ASP A 157 6.05 -16.42 -4.28
CA ASP A 157 6.36 -17.82 -4.07
C ASP A 157 7.16 -17.98 -2.77
N PHE A 158 6.64 -18.75 -1.83
CA PHE A 158 7.30 -19.11 -0.58
C PHE A 158 7.87 -20.53 -0.62
N GLY A 159 7.60 -21.31 -1.69
CA GLY A 159 7.94 -22.71 -1.80
C GLY A 159 7.18 -23.62 -0.82
N GLY A 160 6.10 -23.13 -0.23
CA GLY A 160 5.28 -23.83 0.76
C GLY A 160 4.37 -22.91 1.56
N GLY A 161 3.62 -23.49 2.49
CA GLY A 161 2.68 -22.79 3.37
C GLY A 161 1.31 -22.54 2.75
N ARG A 162 0.50 -21.75 3.46
CA ARG A 162 -0.89 -21.48 3.12
C ARG A 162 -1.17 -19.99 3.17
N VAL A 163 -1.66 -19.44 2.07
CA VAL A 163 -2.19 -18.07 2.04
C VAL A 163 -3.61 -18.10 2.59
N VAL A 164 -3.83 -17.37 3.68
CA VAL A 164 -5.14 -17.29 4.33
C VAL A 164 -6.01 -16.25 3.65
N THR A 165 -5.44 -15.07 3.40
CA THR A 165 -6.12 -13.95 2.74
C THR A 165 -5.11 -12.93 2.21
N ALA A 166 -5.55 -12.12 1.25
CA ALA A 166 -4.81 -10.98 0.71
C ALA A 166 -5.79 -9.84 0.40
N TRP A 167 -5.40 -8.62 0.71
CA TRP A 167 -6.24 -7.44 0.55
C TRP A 167 -5.41 -6.21 0.21
N VAL A 168 -6.02 -5.26 -0.49
CA VAL A 168 -5.41 -3.95 -0.74
C VAL A 168 -6.00 -2.94 0.24
N GLU A 169 -5.14 -2.16 0.88
CA GLU A 169 -5.56 -1.11 1.82
C GLU A 169 -6.19 0.08 1.08
N GLY A 170 -7.39 0.49 1.52
CA GLY A 170 -8.03 1.74 1.09
C GLY A 170 -8.58 1.78 -0.34
N VAL A 171 -8.56 0.67 -1.08
CA VAL A 171 -9.05 0.62 -2.48
C VAL A 171 -9.89 -0.65 -2.74
N PRO A 172 -10.66 -0.69 -3.85
CA PRO A 172 -11.40 -1.89 -4.22
C PRO A 172 -10.50 -3.12 -4.39
N GLN A 173 -11.01 -4.26 -3.96
CA GLN A 173 -10.26 -5.51 -3.94
C GLN A 173 -10.14 -6.12 -5.33
N GLY A 174 -9.03 -6.80 -5.57
CA GLY A 174 -8.74 -7.55 -6.79
C GLY A 174 -9.04 -9.05 -6.66
N THR A 175 -8.38 -9.83 -7.52
CA THR A 175 -8.55 -11.28 -7.57
C THR A 175 -7.32 -12.00 -7.03
N LEU A 176 -7.51 -12.79 -5.98
CA LEU A 176 -6.49 -13.70 -5.44
C LEU A 176 -6.60 -15.08 -6.09
N ARG A 177 -5.47 -15.59 -6.60
CA ARG A 177 -5.31 -16.96 -7.09
C ARG A 177 -4.17 -17.63 -6.33
N GLN A 178 -4.48 -18.68 -5.57
CA GLN A 178 -3.45 -19.46 -4.90
C GLN A 178 -2.75 -20.39 -5.90
N THR A 179 -1.46 -20.59 -5.69
CA THR A 179 -0.63 -21.56 -6.42
C THR A 179 0.05 -22.46 -5.41
N ASP A 180 0.63 -23.58 -5.85
CA ASP A 180 1.41 -24.43 -4.96
C ASP A 180 2.56 -23.64 -4.33
N GLY A 181 2.50 -23.41 -3.02
CA GLY A 181 3.50 -22.68 -2.25
C GLY A 181 3.52 -21.16 -2.41
N GLY A 182 2.50 -20.56 -3.02
CA GLY A 182 2.47 -19.12 -3.28
C GLY A 182 1.10 -18.58 -3.70
N PHE A 183 1.09 -17.37 -4.26
CA PHE A 183 -0.11 -16.79 -4.84
C PHE A 183 0.18 -15.75 -5.92
N THR A 184 -0.83 -15.49 -6.73
CA THR A 184 -0.90 -14.35 -7.65
C THR A 184 -2.10 -13.48 -7.26
N TYR A 185 -1.89 -12.18 -7.14
CA TYR A 185 -2.93 -11.19 -6.86
C TYR A 185 -2.97 -10.18 -8.01
N ALA A 186 -4.08 -10.14 -8.73
CA ALA A 186 -4.33 -9.15 -9.78
C ALA A 186 -5.19 -8.02 -9.20
N SER A 187 -4.78 -6.77 -9.42
CA SER A 187 -5.48 -5.59 -8.88
C SER A 187 -6.92 -5.49 -9.40
N GLY A 188 -7.82 -4.95 -8.57
CA GLY A 188 -9.19 -4.61 -8.97
C GLY A 188 -9.32 -3.19 -9.52
N VAL A 189 -8.30 -2.36 -9.28
CA VAL A 189 -8.19 -0.97 -9.74
C VAL A 189 -6.76 -0.65 -10.14
N ASP A 190 -6.63 0.39 -10.93
CA ASP A 190 -5.35 0.93 -11.35
C ASP A 190 -4.75 1.81 -10.24
N VAL A 191 -3.43 1.82 -10.16
CA VAL A 191 -2.68 2.79 -9.35
C VAL A 191 -2.50 4.05 -10.19
N PRO A 192 -2.88 5.23 -9.67
CA PRO A 192 -2.71 6.48 -10.41
C PRO A 192 -1.27 6.74 -10.84
N ALA A 193 -1.07 7.56 -11.88
CA ALA A 193 0.24 8.05 -12.27
C ALA A 193 1.01 8.63 -11.06
N GLY A 194 2.23 8.15 -10.80
CA GLY A 194 3.04 8.56 -9.63
C GLY A 194 2.53 8.05 -8.28
N GLY A 195 1.46 7.26 -8.25
CA GLY A 195 0.78 6.79 -7.05
C GLY A 195 1.35 5.48 -6.47
N SER A 196 0.73 5.02 -5.38
CA SER A 196 1.09 3.76 -4.74
C SER A 196 -0.13 3.04 -4.15
N ALA A 197 -0.05 1.71 -4.05
CA ALA A 197 -1.01 0.88 -3.35
C ALA A 197 -0.29 -0.13 -2.43
N SER A 198 -0.92 -0.49 -1.31
CA SER A 198 -0.37 -1.46 -0.36
C SER A 198 -1.17 -2.75 -0.41
N LEU A 199 -0.58 -3.81 -0.98
CA LEU A 199 -1.12 -5.16 -0.91
C LEU A 199 -0.62 -5.82 0.37
N ARG A 200 -1.54 -6.22 1.24
CA ARG A 200 -1.25 -7.01 2.43
C ARG A 200 -1.78 -8.42 2.29
N PHE A 201 -1.14 -9.34 3.00
CA PHE A 201 -1.52 -10.74 2.97
C PHE A 201 -1.11 -11.44 4.25
N HIS A 202 -1.89 -12.45 4.62
CA HIS A 202 -1.63 -13.33 5.75
C HIS A 202 -1.22 -14.70 5.22
N VAL A 203 -0.03 -15.16 5.63
CA VAL A 203 0.46 -16.51 5.34
C VAL A 203 0.70 -17.27 6.64
N GLU A 204 0.34 -18.55 6.63
CA GLU A 204 0.64 -19.51 7.67
C GLU A 204 1.62 -20.57 7.15
N ARG A 205 2.44 -21.14 8.04
CA ARG A 205 3.32 -22.29 7.72
C ARG A 205 4.27 -22.06 6.54
N ALA A 206 4.71 -20.82 6.35
CA ALA A 206 5.67 -20.41 5.33
C ALA A 206 6.84 -19.66 5.97
N PRO A 207 8.03 -19.65 5.34
CA PRO A 207 9.08 -18.72 5.71
C PRO A 207 8.62 -17.28 5.48
N THR A 208 9.12 -16.35 6.28
CA THR A 208 8.90 -14.90 6.08
C THR A 208 9.63 -14.36 4.84
N GLN A 209 10.66 -15.05 4.37
CA GLN A 209 11.37 -14.70 3.13
C GLN A 209 10.79 -15.51 1.97
N PRO A 210 10.17 -14.89 0.95
CA PRO A 210 9.74 -15.60 -0.25
C PRO A 210 10.94 -15.97 -1.13
N ARG A 211 10.82 -17.05 -1.89
CA ARG A 211 11.77 -17.43 -2.96
C ARG A 211 11.66 -16.54 -4.18
N GLY A 212 10.46 -16.01 -4.43
CA GLY A 212 10.16 -15.12 -5.54
C GLY A 212 9.12 -14.07 -5.17
N CYS A 213 9.37 -12.83 -5.59
CA CYS A 213 8.38 -11.76 -5.58
C CYS A 213 8.53 -10.95 -6.87
N THR A 214 7.45 -10.83 -7.62
CA THR A 214 7.38 -9.96 -8.80
C THR A 214 6.10 -9.12 -8.82
N VAL A 215 6.18 -7.94 -9.42
CA VAL A 215 5.06 -7.06 -9.77
C VAL A 215 5.12 -6.81 -11.26
N ASP A 216 4.12 -7.25 -12.01
CA ASP A 216 4.10 -7.21 -13.49
C ASP A 216 5.37 -7.79 -14.14
N GLY A 217 5.93 -8.83 -13.51
CA GLY A 217 7.18 -9.46 -13.93
C GLY A 217 8.45 -8.77 -13.45
N ALA A 218 8.38 -7.53 -12.94
CA ALA A 218 9.51 -6.85 -12.32
C ALA A 218 9.78 -7.41 -10.92
N ARG A 219 11.04 -7.71 -10.61
CA ARG A 219 11.43 -8.26 -9.30
C ARG A 219 11.18 -7.25 -8.18
N CYS A 220 10.55 -7.68 -7.09
CA CYS A 220 10.37 -6.83 -5.91
C CYS A 220 11.73 -6.53 -5.24
N THR A 221 11.78 -5.48 -4.45
CA THR A 221 12.90 -5.19 -3.56
C THR A 221 12.60 -5.64 -2.13
N GLY A 222 13.63 -6.01 -1.35
CA GLY A 222 13.49 -6.30 0.08
C GLY A 222 12.98 -7.69 0.46
N PHE A 223 13.00 -8.64 -0.48
CA PHE A 223 12.63 -10.04 -0.26
C PHE A 223 13.79 -11.00 -0.47
#